data_AF-A0A367LYC0-F1
#
_entry.id   AF-A0A367LYC0-F1
#
_cell.length_a   1.000
_cell.length_b   1.000
_cell.length_c   1.000
_cell.angle_alpha   90.00
_cell.angle_beta   90.00
_cell.angle_gamma   90.00
#
_symmetry.space_group_name_H-M   'P 1'
#
loop_
_entity.id
_entity.type
_entity.pdbx_description
1 polymer ?
#
loop_
_entity_poly.entity_id
_entity_poly.type
_entity_poly.pdbx_seq_one_letter_code
_entity_poly.pdbx_strand_id
1 'polypeptide(L)'
;ADVETFVSEAIKRANNGNDDNVKLLMAGDTSLEKKAHIVETLLSIAHVPMERVHTIRLVADLQQSPELWLRSFNGENWLYFNVVTGEQGLPSDRLIWWLGDEPLMTIDGGKKAQVSFSLNSSEMNAIRLAKLSDENTEAAFLEYSLYGLPLSTQQ
;
A
#
# COMPACT_ATOMS: atom_id res chain seq x y z
N ALA A 1 -3.83 27.88 4.32
CA ALA A 1 -4.38 26.72 3.61
C ALA A 1 -4.39 25.57 4.60
N ASP A 2 -5.39 24.68 4.52
CA ASP A 2 -5.34 23.43 5.27
C ASP A 2 -4.19 22.55 4.73
N VAL A 3 -3.61 21.71 5.59
CA VAL A 3 -2.47 20.83 5.27
C VAL A 3 -2.79 19.97 4.06
N GLU A 4 -4.02 19.47 3.99
CA GLU A 4 -4.56 18.66 2.89
C GLU A 4 -4.38 19.33 1.52
N THR A 5 -4.92 20.54 1.37
CA THR A 5 -4.85 21.29 0.12
C THR A 5 -3.40 21.64 -0.22
N PHE A 6 -2.60 21.99 0.79
CA PHE A 6 -1.21 22.36 0.57
C PHE A 6 -0.38 21.18 0.04
N VAL A 7 -0.55 19.98 0.61
CA VAL A 7 0.12 18.75 0.16
C VAL A 7 -0.31 18.38 -1.26
N SER A 8 -1.62 18.38 -1.54
CA SER A 8 -2.14 18.08 -2.88
C SER A 8 -1.60 19.02 -3.95
N GLU A 9 -1.55 20.33 -3.68
CA GLU A 9 -1.00 21.30 -4.64
C GLU A 9 0.53 21.18 -4.79
N ALA A 10 1.26 20.86 -3.72
CA ALA A 10 2.69 20.57 -3.81
C ALA A 10 2.97 19.38 -4.73
N ILE A 11 2.17 18.30 -4.63
CA ILE A 11 2.28 17.13 -5.50
C ILE A 11 1.96 17.51 -6.96
N LYS A 12 0.86 18.22 -7.22
CA LYS A 12 0.51 18.66 -8.58
C LYS A 12 1.59 19.54 -9.18
N ARG A 13 2.15 20.46 -8.40
CA ARG A 13 3.25 21.34 -8.79
C ARG A 13 4.49 20.51 -9.14
N ALA A 14 4.89 19.57 -8.30
CA ALA A 14 6.03 18.69 -8.54
C ALA A 14 5.86 17.77 -9.77
N ASN A 15 4.61 17.49 -10.16
CA ASN A 15 4.30 16.73 -11.37
C ASN A 15 4.16 17.57 -12.64
N ASN A 16 4.22 18.91 -12.54
CA ASN A 16 4.17 19.79 -13.70
C ASN A 16 5.52 19.82 -14.45
N GLY A 17 5.69 18.91 -15.40
CA GLY A 17 6.91 18.77 -16.21
C GLY A 17 7.24 19.98 -17.10
N ASN A 18 6.33 20.95 -17.26
CA ASN A 18 6.61 22.19 -17.99
C ASN A 18 7.30 23.25 -17.14
N ASP A 19 7.31 23.10 -15.81
CA ASP A 19 7.92 24.07 -14.91
C ASP A 19 9.44 23.91 -14.83
N ASP A 20 10.18 24.99 -15.06
CA ASP A 20 11.64 24.93 -15.09
C ASP A 20 12.27 24.65 -13.71
N ASN A 21 11.63 25.06 -12.61
CA ASN A 21 12.10 24.71 -11.27
C ASN A 21 11.91 23.21 -11.02
N VAL A 22 10.80 22.64 -11.49
CA VAL A 22 10.55 21.20 -11.38
C VAL A 22 11.59 20.43 -12.19
N LYS A 23 11.86 20.83 -13.45
CA LYS A 23 12.91 20.20 -14.26
C LYS A 23 14.28 20.26 -13.59
N LEU A 24 14.63 21.39 -12.98
CA LEU A 24 15.86 21.56 -12.22
C LEU A 24 15.94 20.59 -11.04
N LEU A 25 14.88 20.49 -10.25
CA LEU A 25 14.80 19.58 -9.09
C LEU A 25 14.82 18.10 -9.51
N MET A 26 14.18 17.76 -10.63
CA MET A 26 14.22 16.42 -11.22
C MET A 26 15.62 16.05 -11.69
N ALA A 27 16.42 17.01 -12.16
CA ALA A 27 17.80 16.81 -12.61
C ALA A 27 17.95 15.66 -13.63
N GLY A 28 16.95 15.49 -14.51
CA GLY A 28 16.89 14.43 -15.51
C GLY A 28 16.29 13.09 -15.02
N ASP A 29 16.04 12.94 -13.71
CA ASP A 29 15.35 11.78 -13.14
C ASP A 29 13.84 12.05 -13.00
N THR A 30 13.04 11.38 -13.82
CA THR A 30 11.57 11.51 -13.83
C THR A 30 10.86 10.40 -13.08
N SER A 31 11.61 9.59 -12.32
CA SER A 31 11.07 8.49 -11.53
C SER A 31 10.06 8.97 -10.48
N LEU A 32 9.15 8.07 -10.09
CA LEU A 32 8.17 8.34 -9.05
C LEU A 32 8.85 8.58 -7.69
N GLU A 33 9.95 7.87 -7.42
CA GLU A 33 10.75 8.05 -6.21
C GLU A 33 11.36 9.45 -6.11
N LYS A 34 11.90 9.95 -7.23
CA LYS A 34 12.44 11.32 -7.30
C LYS A 34 11.35 12.36 -7.07
N LYS A 35 10.17 12.14 -7.66
CA LYS A 35 9.00 13.01 -7.44
C LYS A 35 8.56 13.03 -5.98
N ALA A 36 8.42 11.86 -5.35
CA ALA A 36 8.08 11.76 -3.93
C ALA A 36 9.12 12.50 -3.07
N HIS A 37 10.41 12.29 -3.35
CA HIS A 37 11.50 12.95 -2.62
C HIS A 37 11.45 14.48 -2.72
N ILE A 38 11.15 15.02 -3.91
CA ILE A 38 11.00 16.47 -4.10
C ILE A 38 9.81 16.99 -3.30
N VAL A 39 8.67 16.31 -3.33
CA VAL A 39 7.48 16.68 -2.56
C VAL A 39 7.78 16.67 -1.06
N GLU A 40 8.39 15.61 -0.55
CA GLU A 40 8.82 15.51 0.85
C GLU A 40 9.76 16.65 1.25
N THR A 41 10.74 16.96 0.40
CA THR A 41 11.69 18.04 0.65
C THR A 41 10.96 19.39 0.74
N LEU A 42 10.07 19.69 -0.21
CA LEU A 42 9.30 20.94 -0.21
C LEU A 42 8.40 21.06 1.02
N LEU A 43 7.74 19.98 1.41
CA LEU A 43 6.84 19.95 2.55
C LEU A 43 7.58 19.97 3.89
N SER A 44 8.78 19.41 3.95
CA SER A 44 9.64 19.48 5.15
C SER A 44 10.05 20.92 5.48
N ILE A 45 10.32 21.76 4.46
CA ILE A 45 10.62 23.20 4.64
C ILE A 45 9.41 23.93 5.22
N ALA A 46 8.20 23.51 4.84
CA ALA A 46 6.95 24.01 5.38
C ALA A 46 6.54 23.37 6.72
N HIS A 47 7.41 22.55 7.32
CA HIS A 47 7.17 21.81 8.57
C HIS A 47 5.96 20.87 8.53
N VAL A 48 5.64 20.34 7.34
CA VAL A 48 4.61 19.31 7.16
C VAL A 48 5.28 17.93 7.20
N PRO A 49 4.98 17.08 8.20
CA PRO A 49 5.57 15.74 8.28
C PRO A 49 5.01 14.86 7.16
N MET A 50 5.89 14.18 6.45
CA MET A 50 5.53 13.29 5.34
C MET A 50 6.25 11.96 5.48
N GLU A 51 5.58 10.89 5.09
CA GLU A 51 6.15 9.55 5.06
C GLU A 51 5.73 8.83 3.78
N ARG A 52 6.66 8.08 3.18
CA ARG A 52 6.34 7.16 2.09
C ARG A 52 5.53 5.99 2.62
N VAL A 53 4.53 5.58 1.86
CA VAL A 53 3.75 4.38 2.13
C VAL A 53 3.60 3.59 0.86
N HIS A 54 3.86 2.29 0.94
CA HIS A 54 3.83 1.41 -0.21
C HIS A 54 2.66 0.45 -0.08
N THR A 55 1.89 0.33 -1.16
CA THR A 55 0.59 -0.34 -1.11
C THR A 55 0.47 -1.43 -2.17
N ILE A 56 -0.24 -2.49 -1.84
CA ILE A 56 -0.59 -3.56 -2.77
C ILE A 56 -2.08 -3.44 -3.09
N ARG A 57 -2.44 -3.64 -4.35
CA ARG A 57 -3.85 -3.69 -4.76
C ARG A 57 -4.46 -5.03 -4.36
N LEU A 58 -5.67 -4.97 -3.82
CA LEU A 58 -6.46 -6.16 -3.48
C LEU A 58 -7.17 -6.74 -4.73
N VAL A 59 -6.39 -7.02 -5.77
CA VAL A 59 -6.87 -7.57 -7.05
C VAL A 59 -6.28 -8.96 -7.24
N ALA A 60 -7.16 -9.94 -7.44
CA ALA A 60 -6.77 -11.33 -7.62
C ALA A 60 -6.12 -11.58 -8.99
N ASP A 61 -5.31 -12.62 -9.07
CA ASP A 61 -4.78 -13.19 -10.32
C ASP A 61 -3.92 -12.24 -11.18
N LEU A 62 -3.42 -11.16 -10.57
CA LEU A 62 -2.54 -10.18 -11.21
C LEU A 62 -1.21 -10.10 -10.47
N GLN A 63 -0.12 -10.31 -11.22
CA GLN A 63 1.21 -9.95 -10.74
C GLN A 63 1.33 -8.43 -10.68
N GLN A 64 1.75 -7.93 -9.53
CA GLN A 64 1.84 -6.51 -9.26
C GLN A 64 3.11 -6.19 -8.46
N SER A 65 3.54 -4.93 -8.58
CA SER A 65 4.50 -4.32 -7.69
C SER A 65 3.77 -3.35 -6.76
N PRO A 66 4.31 -3.11 -5.55
CA PRO A 66 3.73 -2.12 -4.67
C PRO A 66 3.71 -0.72 -5.30
N GLU A 67 2.63 0.01 -5.07
CA GLU A 67 2.47 1.41 -5.50
C GLU A 67 2.99 2.34 -4.40
N LEU A 68 3.77 3.35 -4.79
CA LEU A 68 4.23 4.40 -3.89
C LEU A 68 3.13 5.45 -3.69
N TRP A 69 2.86 5.73 -2.42
CA TRP A 69 1.95 6.75 -1.92
C TRP A 69 2.68 7.60 -0.88
N LEU A 70 2.10 8.74 -0.54
CA LEU A 70 2.56 9.58 0.55
C LEU A 70 1.49 9.65 1.64
N ARG A 71 1.91 9.75 2.89
CA ARG A 71 1.01 10.04 4.01
C ARG A 71 1.52 11.15 4.91
N SER A 72 0.60 11.85 5.54
CA SER A 72 0.86 12.89 6.54
C SER A 72 -0.11 12.74 7.70
N PHE A 73 0.26 13.23 8.87
CA PHE A 73 -0.64 13.27 10.02
C PHE A 73 -1.07 14.72 10.28
N ASN A 74 -2.36 15.01 10.21
CA ASN A 74 -2.89 16.37 10.40
C ASN A 74 -3.16 16.74 11.87
N GLY A 75 -2.84 15.86 12.82
CA GLY A 75 -3.14 16.02 14.24
C GLY A 75 -4.29 15.13 14.72
N GLU A 76 -5.14 14.66 13.80
CA GLU A 76 -6.29 13.81 14.11
C GLU A 76 -6.24 12.47 13.36
N ASN A 77 -5.98 12.54 12.05
CA ASN A 77 -6.05 11.39 11.15
C ASN A 77 -4.81 11.31 10.25
N TRP A 78 -4.51 10.09 9.82
CA TRP A 78 -3.58 9.86 8.73
C TRP A 78 -4.25 10.21 7.40
N LEU A 79 -3.64 11.12 6.68
CA LEU A 79 -4.03 11.53 5.34
C LEU A 79 -3.12 10.85 4.34
N TYR A 80 -3.69 10.39 3.24
CA TYR A 80 -2.97 9.68 2.18
C TYR A 80 -3.10 10.44 0.87
N PHE A 81 -2.05 10.44 0.07
CA PHE A 81 -1.98 11.19 -1.17
C PHE A 81 -1.36 10.36 -2.27
N ASN A 82 -2.00 10.37 -3.44
CA ASN A 82 -1.44 9.78 -4.64
C ASN A 82 -0.27 10.66 -5.14
N VAL A 83 0.93 10.08 -5.28
CA VAL A 83 2.14 10.84 -5.66
C VAL A 83 2.08 11.39 -7.09
N VAL A 84 1.21 10.86 -7.94
CA VAL A 84 1.06 11.29 -9.33
C VAL A 84 -0.03 12.36 -9.45
N THR A 85 -1.22 12.11 -8.89
CA THR A 85 -2.38 12.99 -9.09
C THR A 85 -2.52 14.07 -8.01
N GLY A 86 -1.93 13.86 -6.83
CA GLY A 86 -2.13 14.69 -5.65
C GLY A 86 -3.52 14.50 -5.02
N GLU A 87 -4.32 13.54 -5.49
CA GLU A 87 -5.61 13.22 -4.90
C GLU A 87 -5.42 12.66 -3.48
N GLN A 88 -6.27 13.14 -2.59
CA GLN A 88 -6.32 12.70 -1.21
C GLN A 88 -7.21 11.47 -1.05
N GLY A 89 -6.83 10.60 -0.11
CA GLY A 89 -7.55 9.40 0.24
C GLY A 89 -6.86 8.16 -0.32
N LEU A 90 -6.84 7.09 0.49
CA LEU A 90 -6.36 5.79 0.07
C LEU A 90 -7.58 4.98 -0.44
N PRO A 91 -7.55 4.47 -1.69
CA PRO A 91 -8.61 3.60 -2.19
C PRO A 91 -8.82 2.37 -1.29
N SER A 92 -10.07 1.93 -1.15
CA SER A 92 -10.45 0.82 -0.25
C SER A 92 -9.86 -0.54 -0.66
N ASP A 93 -9.40 -0.67 -1.91
CA ASP A 93 -8.74 -1.84 -2.47
C ASP A 93 -7.20 -1.75 -2.35
N ARG A 94 -6.68 -0.98 -1.40
CA ARG A 94 -5.25 -0.88 -1.11
C ARG A 94 -4.93 -1.43 0.28
N LEU A 95 -3.95 -2.31 0.33
CA LEU A 95 -3.32 -2.77 1.56
C LEU A 95 -1.97 -2.07 1.72
N ILE A 96 -1.74 -1.42 2.86
CA ILE A 96 -0.40 -0.91 3.20
C ILE A 96 0.52 -2.10 3.45
N TRP A 97 1.57 -2.24 2.65
CA TRP A 97 2.55 -3.32 2.79
C TRP A 97 3.74 -2.92 3.65
N TRP A 98 4.29 -1.71 3.46
CA TRP A 98 5.32 -1.14 4.33
C TRP A 98 5.35 0.39 4.26
N LEU A 99 6.18 0.97 5.13
CA LEU A 99 6.36 2.39 5.33
C LEU A 99 7.83 2.77 5.16
N GLY A 100 8.08 4.01 4.78
CA GLY A 100 9.43 4.53 4.60
C GLY A 100 10.02 4.30 3.21
N ASP A 101 11.30 4.58 3.10
CA ASP A 101 12.06 4.60 1.84
C ASP A 101 13.03 3.43 1.70
N GLU A 102 12.99 2.50 2.65
CA GLU A 102 13.79 1.29 2.56
C GLU A 102 13.34 0.44 1.37
N PRO A 103 14.30 -0.09 0.59
CA PRO A 103 13.99 -0.97 -0.52
C PRO A 103 13.38 -2.27 0.01
N LEU A 104 12.39 -2.79 -0.70
CA LEU A 104 11.73 -4.05 -0.35
C LEU A 104 12.71 -5.24 -0.26
N MET A 105 13.83 -5.18 -0.97
CA MET A 105 14.86 -6.20 -0.97
C MET A 105 16.23 -5.58 -1.24
N THR A 106 17.22 -6.00 -0.46
CA THR A 106 18.64 -5.75 -0.72
C THR A 106 19.30 -7.07 -1.14
N ILE A 107 20.14 -7.04 -2.17
CA ILE A 107 20.90 -8.22 -2.62
C ILE A 107 22.40 -7.93 -2.58
N ASP A 108 23.17 -8.87 -2.02
CA ASP A 108 24.63 -8.85 -2.04
C ASP A 108 25.15 -9.89 -3.04
N GLY A 109 26.21 -9.55 -3.80
CA GLY A 109 26.81 -10.42 -4.83
C GLY A 109 25.93 -10.74 -6.06
N GLY A 110 24.65 -10.38 -6.05
CA GLY A 110 23.70 -10.59 -7.15
C GLY A 110 23.35 -9.32 -7.93
N LYS A 111 22.62 -9.47 -9.03
CA LYS A 111 22.12 -8.35 -9.85
C LYS A 111 20.66 -8.61 -10.25
N LYS A 112 19.90 -7.52 -10.45
CA LYS A 112 18.52 -7.54 -10.97
C LYS A 112 17.54 -8.40 -10.14
N ALA A 113 17.58 -8.26 -8.81
CA ALA A 113 16.54 -8.83 -7.97
C ALA A 113 15.17 -8.25 -8.36
N GLN A 114 14.16 -9.11 -8.48
CA GLN A 114 12.80 -8.71 -8.81
C GLN A 114 11.84 -9.35 -7.81
N VAL A 115 11.01 -8.53 -7.19
CA VAL A 115 9.95 -8.97 -6.28
C VAL A 115 8.61 -8.67 -6.94
N SER A 116 7.74 -9.67 -7.00
CA SER A 116 6.37 -9.53 -7.48
C SER A 116 5.42 -10.10 -6.45
N PHE A 117 4.24 -9.49 -6.37
CA PHE A 117 3.15 -9.92 -5.51
C PHE A 117 2.02 -10.43 -6.38
N SER A 118 1.35 -11.49 -5.93
CA SER A 118 0.06 -11.92 -6.46
C SER A 118 -0.88 -12.17 -5.29
N LEU A 119 -2.13 -11.76 -5.44
CA LEU A 119 -3.15 -12.00 -4.44
C LEU A 119 -4.13 -13.04 -4.98
N ASN A 120 -4.61 -13.92 -4.11
CA ASN A 120 -5.69 -14.85 -4.40
C ASN A 120 -6.85 -14.53 -3.47
N SER A 121 -8.04 -14.37 -4.04
CA SER A 121 -9.26 -14.25 -3.24
C SER A 121 -9.81 -15.64 -2.96
N SER A 122 -10.03 -15.96 -1.68
CA SER A 122 -10.72 -17.18 -1.29
C SER A 122 -11.85 -16.84 -0.33
N GLU A 123 -13.07 -17.22 -0.68
CA GLU A 123 -14.19 -17.13 0.24
C GLU A 123 -14.05 -18.22 1.32
N MET A 124 -14.02 -17.80 2.58
CA MET A 124 -13.96 -18.70 3.73
C MET A 124 -15.31 -18.71 4.42
N ASN A 125 -16.02 -19.84 4.39
CA ASN A 125 -17.22 -20.01 5.21
C ASN A 125 -16.84 -19.96 6.70
N ALA A 126 -17.66 -19.31 7.52
CA ALA A 126 -17.53 -19.24 8.98
C ALA A 126 -17.27 -20.61 9.64
N ILE A 127 -17.84 -21.71 9.14
CA ILE A 127 -17.57 -23.06 9.66
C ILE A 127 -16.10 -23.44 9.46
N ARG A 128 -15.53 -23.14 8.28
CA ARG A 128 -14.12 -23.43 7.99
C ARG A 128 -13.19 -22.50 8.76
N LEU A 129 -13.58 -21.24 8.96
CA LEU A 129 -12.87 -20.29 9.82
C LEU A 129 -12.85 -20.74 11.29
N ALA A 130 -13.99 -21.21 11.82
CA ALA A 130 -14.12 -21.72 13.17
C ALA A 130 -13.20 -22.94 13.38
N LYS A 131 -13.22 -23.91 12.46
CA LYS A 131 -12.31 -25.08 12.50
C LYS A 131 -10.83 -24.70 12.49
N LEU A 132 -10.42 -23.67 11.76
CA LEU A 132 -9.03 -23.19 11.74
C LEU A 132 -8.64 -22.43 13.02
N SER A 133 -9.60 -21.80 13.68
CA SER A 133 -9.38 -21.08 14.95
C SER A 133 -9.31 -22.02 16.16
N ASP A 134 -9.76 -23.27 15.97
CA ASP A 134 -9.93 -24.30 16.99
C ASP A 134 -8.64 -25.07 17.33
N GLU A 135 -7.53 -24.87 16.60
CA GLU A 135 -6.24 -25.49 16.93
C GLU A 135 -5.69 -25.04 18.32
N ASN A 136 -6.33 -24.06 18.97
CA ASN A 136 -5.95 -23.57 20.29
C ASN A 136 -7.10 -23.52 21.33
N THR A 137 -8.29 -24.02 21.02
CA THR A 137 -9.42 -24.05 21.98
C THR A 137 -10.25 -25.31 21.78
N GLU A 138 -10.59 -26.02 22.85
CA GLU A 138 -11.45 -27.22 22.80
C GLU A 138 -12.90 -26.86 22.39
N ALA A 139 -13.26 -26.84 21.11
CA ALA A 139 -14.68 -26.83 20.70
C ALA A 139 -15.21 -28.24 20.44
N ALA A 140 -15.31 -29.02 21.53
CA ALA A 140 -16.03 -30.31 21.59
C ALA A 140 -17.52 -30.23 21.14
N PHE A 141 -18.05 -29.03 20.88
CA PHE A 141 -19.43 -28.80 20.42
C PHE A 141 -19.62 -28.93 18.90
N LEU A 142 -18.56 -28.85 18.08
CA LEU A 142 -18.68 -28.95 16.61
C LEU A 142 -18.63 -30.39 16.08
N GLU A 143 -18.15 -31.35 16.88
CA GLU A 143 -18.09 -32.78 16.53
C GLU A 143 -19.48 -33.43 16.40
N TYR A 144 -20.50 -32.84 17.02
CA TYR A 144 -21.88 -33.37 17.01
C TYR A 144 -22.78 -32.78 15.91
N SER A 145 -22.24 -31.96 15.01
CA SER A 145 -22.99 -31.38 13.90
C SER A 145 -22.93 -32.26 12.65
N LEU A 146 -24.05 -32.39 11.92
CA LEU A 146 -24.19 -33.19 10.68
C LEU A 146 -23.21 -32.79 9.55
N TYR A 147 -22.48 -31.68 9.71
CA TYR A 147 -21.41 -31.21 8.81
C TYR A 147 -20.03 -31.86 9.06
N GLY A 148 -19.93 -32.80 10.00
CA GLY A 148 -18.72 -33.60 10.28
C GLY A 148 -18.57 -34.86 9.43
N LEU A 149 -19.55 -35.19 8.59
CA LEU A 149 -19.49 -36.41 7.77
C LEU A 149 -18.53 -36.23 6.58
N PRO A 150 -17.67 -37.22 6.28
CA PRO A 150 -16.80 -37.20 5.10
C PRO A 150 -17.62 -36.95 3.83
N LEU A 151 -17.12 -36.11 2.93
CA LEU A 151 -17.71 -35.80 1.62
C LEU A 151 -17.69 -36.99 0.63
N SER A 152 -17.81 -38.22 1.11
CA SER A 152 -17.72 -39.45 0.32
C SER A 152 -19.07 -39.98 -0.17
N THR A 153 -20.14 -39.17 -0.14
CA THR A 153 -21.43 -39.56 -0.74
C THR A 153 -22.22 -38.35 -1.22
N GLN A 154 -21.80 -37.74 -2.33
CA GLN A 154 -22.75 -37.16 -3.29
C GLN A 154 -22.34 -37.65 -4.67
N GLN A 155 -23.07 -38.68 -5.14
CA GLN A 155 -23.20 -38.99 -6.56
C GLN A 155 -24.15 -38.00 -7.21
#